data_AF-A0A2R6T8U6-F1
#
_entry.id   AF-A0A2R6T8U6-F1
#
_cell.length_a   1.000
_cell.length_b   1.000
_cell.length_c   1.000
_cell.angle_alpha   90.00
_cell.angle_beta   90.00
_cell.angle_gamma   90.00
#
_symmetry.space_group_name_H-M   'P 1'
#
loop_
_entity.id
_entity.type
_entity.pdbx_description
1 polymer ?
#
loop_
_entity_poly.entity_id
_entity_poly.type
_entity_poly.pdbx_seq_one_letter_code
_entity_poly.pdbx_strand_id
1 'polypeptide(L)'
;MEGAFSTTKIKQYLTAILSIEGYKSYSQKCLISYASEFLDLTKQEIELLEEMRKLRNDIDYRGKNLGKDYLKRKENKIEKIIEKLKNKIKEKLD
;
A
#
# COMPACT_ATOMS: atom_id res chain seq x y z
N MET A 1 11.04 -13.80 0.46
CA MET A 1 10.51 -13.21 -0.80
C MET A 1 9.06 -12.75 -0.70
N GLU A 2 8.28 -13.18 0.31
CA GLU A 2 6.85 -12.80 0.46
C GLU A 2 6.58 -11.31 0.73
N GLY A 3 7.45 -10.61 1.47
CA GLY A 3 7.21 -9.20 1.81
C GLY A 3 7.25 -8.21 0.64
N ALA A 4 7.99 -8.52 -0.43
CA ALA A 4 8.01 -7.72 -1.65
C ALA A 4 6.69 -7.86 -2.43
N PHE A 5 6.01 -8.99 -2.27
CA PHE A 5 4.75 -9.28 -2.95
C PHE A 5 3.60 -8.45 -2.35
N SER A 6 3.57 -8.29 -1.02
CA SER A 6 2.51 -7.54 -0.32
C SER A 6 2.56 -6.03 -0.61
N THR A 7 3.75 -5.43 -0.72
CA THR A 7 3.91 -4.00 -1.09
C THR A 7 3.42 -3.72 -2.52
N THR A 8 3.65 -4.66 -3.44
CA THR A 8 3.24 -4.55 -4.84
C THR A 8 1.72 -4.65 -4.99
N LYS A 9 1.08 -5.56 -4.24
CA LYS A 9 -0.39 -5.71 -4.22
C LYS A 9 -1.12 -4.45 -3.79
N ILE A 10 -0.67 -3.80 -2.70
CA ILE A 10 -1.31 -2.57 -2.23
C ILE A 10 -1.26 -1.47 -3.30
N LYS A 11 -0.11 -1.29 -3.97
CA LYS A 11 0.02 -0.32 -5.07
C LYS A 11 -1.01 -0.61 -6.17
N GLN A 12 -1.17 -1.87 -6.56
CA GLN A 12 -2.11 -2.27 -7.61
C GLN A 12 -3.55 -1.97 -7.20
N TYR A 13 -3.95 -2.29 -5.97
CA TYR A 13 -5.30 -1.96 -5.49
C TYR A 13 -5.57 -0.47 -5.44
N LEU A 14 -4.64 0.34 -4.91
CA LEU A 14 -4.79 1.80 -4.91
C LEU A 14 -4.88 2.36 -6.34
N THR A 15 -4.08 1.82 -7.26
CA THR A 15 -4.13 2.22 -8.67
C THR A 15 -5.46 1.84 -9.31
N ALA A 16 -6.00 0.66 -9.00
CA ALA A 16 -7.30 0.22 -9.47
C ALA A 16 -8.42 1.16 -8.97
N ILE A 17 -8.42 1.51 -7.69
CA ILE A 17 -9.39 2.46 -7.11
C ILE A 17 -9.35 3.81 -7.84
N LEU A 18 -8.16 4.40 -8.00
CA LEU A 18 -7.99 5.66 -8.74
C LEU A 18 -8.47 5.55 -10.19
N SER A 19 -8.18 4.41 -10.84
CA SER A 19 -8.57 4.19 -12.24
C SER A 19 -10.08 4.05 -12.41
N ILE A 20 -10.77 3.40 -11.45
CA ILE A 20 -12.24 3.31 -11.44
C ILE A 20 -12.85 4.72 -11.31
N GLU A 21 -12.21 5.63 -10.59
CA GLU A 21 -12.64 7.04 -10.50
C GLU A 21 -12.22 7.91 -11.70
N GLY A 22 -11.57 7.34 -12.72
CA GLY A 22 -11.14 8.06 -13.92
C GLY A 22 -9.84 8.85 -13.76
N TYR A 23 -9.10 8.64 -12.67
CA TYR A 23 -7.84 9.31 -12.39
C TYR A 23 -6.63 8.41 -12.68
N LYS A 24 -5.47 9.06 -12.88
CA LYS A 24 -4.17 8.39 -13.00
C LYS A 24 -3.17 9.01 -12.03
N SER A 25 -2.37 8.16 -11.39
CA SER A 25 -1.26 8.60 -10.56
C SER A 25 0.07 8.52 -11.31
N TYR A 26 0.94 9.50 -11.08
CA TYR A 26 2.29 9.55 -11.65
C TYR A 26 3.39 9.22 -10.64
N SER A 27 3.04 9.12 -9.36
CA SER A 27 3.98 8.74 -8.31
C SER A 27 3.28 7.96 -7.20
N GLN A 28 4.06 7.12 -6.50
CA GLN A 28 3.53 6.44 -5.31
C GLN A 28 3.20 7.37 -4.17
N LYS A 29 3.88 8.51 -4.07
CA LYS A 29 3.55 9.51 -3.06
C LYS A 29 2.15 10.08 -3.33
N CYS A 30 1.83 10.35 -4.59
CA CYS A 30 0.49 10.75 -5.02
C CYS A 30 -0.56 9.67 -4.71
N LEU A 31 -0.26 8.39 -4.95
CA LEU A 31 -1.15 7.27 -4.56
C LEU A 31 -1.46 7.25 -3.06
N ILE A 32 -0.43 7.46 -2.23
CA ILE A 32 -0.60 7.44 -0.76
C ILE A 32 -1.33 8.70 -0.27
N SER A 33 -1.05 9.88 -0.86
CA SER A 33 -1.78 11.10 -0.55
C SER A 33 -3.27 10.97 -0.87
N TYR A 34 -3.60 10.45 -2.07
CA TYR A 34 -4.98 10.11 -2.42
C TYR A 34 -5.59 9.14 -1.40
N ALA A 35 -4.87 8.07 -1.04
CA ALA A 35 -5.34 7.10 -0.06
C ALA A 35 -5.61 7.74 1.32
N SER A 36 -4.81 8.71 1.74
CA SER A 36 -4.99 9.40 3.02
C SER A 36 -6.16 10.38 3.05
N GLU A 37 -6.54 10.93 1.89
CA GLU A 37 -7.61 11.93 1.80
C GLU A 37 -8.98 11.28 1.52
N PHE A 38 -9.01 10.22 0.71
CA PHE A 38 -10.26 9.71 0.14
C PHE A 38 -10.62 8.29 0.59
N LEU A 39 -9.72 7.57 1.28
CA LEU A 39 -9.99 6.23 1.78
C LEU A 39 -10.06 6.21 3.31
N ASP A 40 -10.85 5.27 3.86
CA ASP A 40 -10.98 5.05 5.30
C ASP A 40 -9.77 4.29 5.87
N LEU A 41 -8.61 4.94 5.82
CA LEU A 41 -7.36 4.48 6.38
C LEU A 41 -6.99 5.32 7.59
N THR A 42 -6.65 4.65 8.68
CA THR A 42 -6.14 5.30 9.89
C THR A 42 -4.78 5.93 9.62
N LYS A 43 -4.41 6.94 10.41
CA LYS A 43 -3.07 7.55 10.35
C LYS A 43 -1.95 6.52 10.42
N GLN A 44 -2.09 5.50 11.27
CA GLN A 44 -1.11 4.41 11.42
C GLN A 44 -0.98 3.53 10.17
N GLU A 45 -2.09 3.31 9.45
CA GLU A 45 -2.09 2.58 8.18
C GLU A 45 -1.41 3.41 7.08
N ILE A 46 -1.68 4.73 7.01
CA ILE A 46 -1.00 5.64 6.08
C ILE A 46 0.51 5.71 6.36
N GLU A 47 0.91 5.83 7.62
CA GLU A 47 2.32 5.80 8.03
C GLU A 47 3.01 4.49 7.61
N LEU A 48 2.30 3.36 7.75
CA LEU A 48 2.79 2.06 7.30
C LEU A 48 2.99 2.02 5.78
N LEU A 49 2.08 2.61 4.98
CA LEU A 49 2.24 2.72 3.53
C LEU A 49 3.47 3.55 3.14
N GLU A 50 3.69 4.69 3.80
CA GLU A 50 4.87 5.52 3.57
C GLU A 50 6.17 4.80 3.96
N GLU A 51 6.16 4.09 5.07
CA GLU A 51 7.30 3.29 5.52
C GLU A 51 7.61 2.15 4.53
N MET A 52 6.58 1.44 4.07
CA MET A 52 6.71 0.41 3.04
C MET A 52 7.24 0.97 1.72
N ARG A 53 6.80 2.16 1.32
CA ARG A 53 7.32 2.87 0.14
C ARG A 53 8.81 3.19 0.27
N LYS A 54 9.21 3.77 1.41
CA LYS A 54 10.62 4.08 1.69
C LYS A 54 11.47 2.83 1.73
N LEU A 55 10.96 1.78 2.36
CA LEU A 55 11.65 0.51 2.50
C LEU A 55 11.88 -0.17 1.15
N ARG A 56 10.87 -0.17 0.26
CA ARG A 56 11.06 -0.72 -1.08
C ARG A 56 12.15 0.05 -1.83
N ASN A 57 12.10 1.39 -1.80
CA ASN A 57 13.15 2.21 -2.40
C ASN A 57 14.53 1.88 -1.79
N ASP A 58 14.63 1.75 -0.47
CA ASP A 58 15.88 1.37 0.19
C ASP A 58 16.40 -0.01 -0.24
N ILE A 59 15.51 -0.99 -0.45
CA ILE A 59 15.89 -2.31 -0.96
C ILE A 59 16.41 -2.19 -2.39
N ASP A 60 15.65 -1.52 -3.26
CA ASP A 60 15.97 -1.35 -4.68
C ASP A 60 17.29 -0.60 -4.89
N TYR A 61 17.54 0.45 -4.09
CA TYR A 61 18.71 1.32 -4.26
C TYR A 61 19.91 0.96 -3.39
N ARG A 62 19.72 0.31 -2.23
CA ARG A 62 20.79 0.11 -1.23
C ARG A 62 21.01 -1.35 -0.85
N GLY A 63 20.29 -2.30 -1.46
CA GLY A 63 20.44 -3.73 -1.15
C GLY A 63 20.13 -4.08 0.30
N LYS A 64 19.26 -3.28 0.96
CA LYS A 64 19.01 -3.37 2.40
C LYS A 64 18.35 -4.71 2.75
N ASN A 65 19.01 -5.53 3.55
CA ASN A 65 18.41 -6.76 4.07
C ASN A 65 17.44 -6.43 5.20
N LEU A 66 16.16 -6.72 4.98
CA LEU A 66 15.13 -6.67 6.02
C LEU A 66 15.38 -7.79 7.03
N GLY A 67 15.46 -7.42 8.32
CA GLY A 67 15.41 -8.42 9.40
C GLY A 67 14.14 -9.25 9.25
N LYS A 68 14.26 -10.59 9.32
CA LYS A 68 13.16 -11.54 9.05
C LYS A 68 11.88 -11.23 9.84
N ASP A 69 12.01 -10.63 11.03
CA ASP A 69 10.88 -10.32 11.91
C ASP A 69 10.16 -9.01 11.60
N TYR A 70 10.74 -8.13 10.76
CA TYR A 70 10.14 -6.83 10.46
C TYR A 70 8.80 -6.96 9.73
N LEU A 71 8.74 -7.84 8.74
CA LEU A 71 7.52 -8.12 7.97
C LEU A 71 6.49 -8.86 8.83
N LYS A 72 6.94 -9.88 9.57
CA LYS A 72 6.08 -10.72 10.41
C LYS A 72 5.29 -9.91 11.46
N ARG A 73 5.89 -8.87 12.03
CA ARG A 73 5.21 -7.99 13.01
C ARG A 73 4.17 -7.07 12.38
N LYS A 74 4.24 -6.83 11.07
CA LYS A 74 3.38 -5.89 10.34
C LYS A 74 2.39 -6.58 9.42
N GLU A 75 2.53 -7.88 9.22
CA GLU A 75 1.70 -8.73 8.35
C GLU A 75 0.21 -8.54 8.61
N ASN A 76 -0.24 -8.68 9.86
CA ASN A 76 -1.65 -8.46 10.24
C ASN A 76 -2.16 -7.06 9.87
N LYS A 77 -1.33 -6.02 9.97
CA LYS A 77 -1.73 -4.65 9.57
C LYS A 77 -1.81 -4.52 8.06
N ILE A 78 -0.87 -5.13 7.34
CA ILE A 78 -0.84 -5.17 5.87
C ILE A 78 -2.08 -5.88 5.32
N GLU A 79 -2.44 -7.02 5.90
CA GLU A 79 -3.64 -7.77 5.51
C GLU A 79 -4.92 -6.96 5.74
N LYS A 80 -5.04 -6.29 6.89
CA LYS A 80 -6.18 -5.39 7.16
C LYS A 80 -6.31 -4.28 6.12
N ILE A 81 -5.20 -3.65 5.74
CA ILE A 81 -5.19 -2.65 4.67
C ILE A 81 -5.68 -3.26 3.35
N ILE A 82 -5.18 -4.44 2.98
CA ILE A 82 -5.58 -5.12 1.75
C ILE A 82 -7.09 -5.41 1.73
N GLU A 83 -7.66 -5.90 2.84
CA GLU A 83 -9.10 -6.17 2.93
C GLU A 83 -9.94 -4.89 2.80
N LYS A 84 -9.52 -3.78 3.45
CA LYS A 84 -10.17 -2.48 3.25
C LYS A 84 -10.17 -2.04 1.79
N LEU A 85 -9.04 -2.18 1.10
CA LEU A 85 -8.93 -1.80 -0.32
C LEU A 85 -9.79 -2.68 -1.22
N LYS A 86 -9.85 -4.00 -0.97
CA LYS A 86 -10.73 -4.92 -1.70
C LYS A 86 -12.20 -4.55 -1.52
N ASN A 87 -12.62 -4.29 -0.28
CA ASN A 87 -14.00 -3.88 0.01
C ASN A 87 -14.32 -2.58 -0.73
N LYS A 88 -13.38 -1.62 -0.74
CA LYS A 88 -13.58 -0.37 -1.48
C LYS A 88 -13.73 -0.56 -2.98
N ILE A 89 -12.99 -1.50 -3.56
CA ILE A 89 -13.12 -1.83 -4.99
C ILE A 89 -14.48 -2.45 -5.27
N LYS A 90 -14.96 -3.38 -4.41
CA LYS A 90 -16.30 -3.97 -4.54
C LYS A 90 -17.39 -2.90 -4.49
N GLU A 91 -17.34 -2.03 -3.49
CA GLU A 91 -18.26 -0.88 -3.36
C GLU A 91 -18.31 0.03 -4.60
N LYS A 92 -17.26 0.06 -5.42
CA LYS A 92 -17.17 0.90 -6.62
C LYS A 92 -17.55 0.20 -7.92
N LEU A 93 -17.61 -1.14 -7.91
CA LEU A 93 -17.95 -1.95 -9.09
C LEU A 93 -19.38 -2.47 -9.05
N ASP A 94 -20.01 -2.48 -7.88
CA ASP A 94 -21.45 -2.70 -7.70
C ASP A 94 -22.26 -1.43 -8.04
#